data_AF-A0A957KV29-F1
#
_entry.id   AF-A0A957KV29-F1
#
_cell.length_a   1.000
_cell.length_b   1.000
_cell.length_c   1.000
_cell.angle_alpha   90.00
_cell.angle_beta   90.00
_cell.angle_gamma   90.00
#
_symmetry.space_group_name_H-M   'P 1'
#
loop_
_entity.id
_entity.type
_entity.pdbx_description
1 polymer ?
#
loop_
_entity_poly.entity_id
_entity_poly.type
_entity_poly.pdbx_seq_one_letter_code
_entity_poly.pdbx_strand_id
1 'polypeptide(L)' 'EQVGTMTPAMVGEDMSEFLMRAPGCYVLVGANDPDGPLNSPHHSPTFDFDERMLSTGVALLAATAVEYLQREATAQ' A
#
# COMPACT_ATOMS: atom_id res chain seq x y z
N GLU A 1 2.30 -1.07 -16.39
CA GLU A 1 1.13 -1.33 -15.52
C GLU A 1 1.50 -0.87 -14.12
N GLN A 2 0.67 -0.06 -13.44
CA GLN A 2 1.02 0.51 -12.12
C GLN A 2 0.64 -0.41 -10.94
N VAL A 3 0.01 -1.54 -11.22
CA VAL A 3 -0.40 -2.56 -10.25
C VAL A 3 0.29 -3.86 -10.62
N GLY A 4 0.86 -4.54 -9.63
CA GLY A 4 1.53 -5.82 -9.80
C GLY A 4 1.08 -6.83 -8.75
N THR A 5 1.16 -8.11 -9.09
CA THR A 5 0.87 -9.19 -8.14
C THR A 5 2.09 -9.44 -7.27
N MET A 6 1.92 -9.39 -5.96
CA MET A 6 2.96 -9.78 -5.00
C MET A 6 2.77 -11.25 -4.60
N THR A 7 3.87 -12.01 -4.56
CA THR A 7 3.86 -13.33 -3.91
C THR A 7 3.56 -13.17 -2.41
N PRO A 8 2.75 -14.05 -1.80
CA PRO A 8 2.51 -14.00 -0.35
C PRO A 8 3.82 -13.96 0.44
N ALA A 9 3.90 -13.05 1.41
CA ALA A 9 5.07 -12.84 2.25
C ALA A 9 4.80 -13.34 3.68
N MET A 10 5.85 -13.78 4.38
CA MET A 10 5.79 -14.19 5.79
C MET A 10 5.93 -13.00 6.77
N VAL A 11 5.56 -11.78 6.33
CA VAL A 11 5.59 -10.58 7.17
C VAL A 11 4.50 -10.69 8.23
N GLY A 12 4.87 -10.48 9.50
CA GLY A 12 3.90 -10.33 10.58
C GLY A 12 3.37 -8.90 10.62
N GLU A 13 2.10 -8.71 10.26
CA GLU A 13 1.43 -7.40 10.19
C GLU A 13 0.09 -7.46 10.92
N ASP A 14 -0.17 -6.48 11.80
CA ASP A 14 -1.36 -6.47 12.65
C ASP A 14 -2.62 -5.99 11.91
N MET A 15 -2.47 -5.47 10.67
CA MET A 15 -3.59 -5.23 9.76
C MET A 15 -4.49 -6.47 9.56
N SER A 16 -3.92 -7.66 9.72
CA SER A 16 -4.66 -8.93 9.70
C SER A 16 -5.81 -8.96 10.72
N GLU A 17 -5.65 -8.35 11.90
CA GLU A 17 -6.71 -8.27 12.90
C GLU A 17 -7.91 -7.46 12.39
N PHE A 18 -7.69 -6.38 11.65
CA PHE A 18 -8.78 -5.60 11.07
C PHE A 18 -9.48 -6.37 9.95
N LEU A 19 -8.72 -7.00 9.07
CA LEU A 19 -9.25 -7.75 7.91
C LEU A 19 -10.00 -9.02 8.31
N MET A 20 -9.75 -9.56 9.50
CA MET A 20 -10.54 -10.65 10.09
C MET A 20 -11.95 -10.20 10.53
N ARG A 21 -12.19 -8.90 10.72
CA ARG A 21 -13.42 -8.36 11.29
C ARG A 21 -14.29 -7.61 10.29
N ALA A 22 -13.69 -7.06 9.23
CA ALA A 22 -14.40 -6.32 8.19
C ALA A 22 -13.79 -6.62 6.80
N PRO A 23 -14.61 -6.60 5.73
CA PRO A 23 -14.09 -6.63 4.37
C PRO A 23 -13.11 -5.48 4.16
N GLY A 24 -11.91 -5.79 3.67
CA GLY A 24 -10.89 -4.79 3.43
C GLY A 24 -9.83 -5.28 2.46
N CYS A 25 -8.90 -4.40 2.13
CA CYS A 25 -7.80 -4.65 1.23
C CYS A 25 -6.52 -4.09 1.85
N TYR A 26 -5.44 -4.88 1.84
CA TYR A 26 -4.12 -4.44 2.21
C TYR A 26 -3.23 -4.43 0.97
N VAL A 27 -2.53 -3.33 0.76
CA VAL A 27 -1.74 -3.07 -0.44
C VAL A 27 -0.36 -2.56 -0.05
N LEU A 28 0.64 -2.89 -0.85
CA LEU A 28 1.97 -2.30 -0.73
C LEU A 28 2.17 -1.27 -1.83
N VAL A 29 2.73 -0.12 -1.47
CA VAL A 29 3.12 0.93 -2.40
C VAL A 29 4.62 0.79 -2.64
N GLY A 30 5.03 0.60 -3.91
CA GLY A 30 6.42 0.47 -4.27
C GLY A 30 7.20 1.75 -3.96
N ALA A 31 8.26 1.62 -3.15
CA ALA A 31 9.10 2.73 -2.71
C ALA A 31 10.60 2.46 -2.89
N ASN A 32 10.93 1.36 -3.57
CA ASN A 32 12.30 0.97 -3.86
C ASN A 32 12.81 1.70 -5.12
N ASP A 33 14.08 2.08 -5.12
CA ASP A 33 14.83 2.55 -6.30
C ASP A 33 15.89 1.50 -6.67
N PRO A 34 15.56 0.47 -7.48
CA PRO A 34 16.43 -0.69 -7.70
C PRO A 34 17.80 -0.33 -8.30
N ASP A 35 17.82 0.72 -9.12
CA ASP A 35 19.02 1.21 -9.82
C ASP A 35 19.74 2.32 -9.02
N GLY A 36 19.20 2.70 -7.86
CA GLY A 36 19.71 3.76 -7.00
C GLY A 36 20.02 3.30 -5.57
N PRO A 37 20.36 4.25 -4.68
CA PRO A 37 20.79 3.94 -3.32
C PRO A 37 19.64 3.59 -2.36
N LEU A 38 18.38 3.85 -2.73
CA LEU A 38 17.19 3.68 -1.89
C LEU A 38 16.61 2.26 -2.06
N ASN A 39 17.44 1.24 -1.80
CA ASN A 39 17.12 -0.17 -2.08
C ASN A 39 17.37 -1.14 -0.92
N SER A 40 17.65 -0.61 0.27
CA SER A 40 17.82 -1.42 1.47
C SER A 40 16.47 -1.96 1.96
N PRO A 41 16.42 -3.21 2.48
CA PRO A 41 15.16 -3.79 2.95
C PRO A 41 14.66 -3.11 4.22
N HIS A 42 13.36 -3.25 4.50
CA HIS A 42 12.78 -2.90 5.79
C HIS A 42 13.59 -3.57 6.93
N HIS A 43 13.78 -2.84 8.04
CA HIS A 43 14.62 -3.22 9.20
C HIS A 43 16.15 -3.17 9.00
N SER A 44 16.66 -2.78 7.82
CA SER A 44 18.09 -2.47 7.66
C SER A 44 18.47 -1.15 8.37
N PRO A 45 19.68 -1.01 8.96
CA PRO A 45 20.16 0.29 9.47
C PRO A 45 20.38 1.34 8.37
N THR A 46 20.42 0.91 7.12
CA THR A 46 20.54 1.77 5.93
C THR A 46 19.21 1.94 5.20
N PHE A 47 18.09 1.54 5.81
CA PHE A 47 16.78 1.70 5.20
C PHE A 47 16.50 3.18 4.92
N ASP A 48 16.15 3.45 3.67
CA ASP A 48 15.62 4.71 3.17
C ASP A 48 14.74 4.37 1.95
N PHE A 49 13.90 5.30 1.49
CA PHE A 49 12.91 5.02 0.45
C PHE A 49 12.67 6.20 -0.49
N ASP A 50 12.19 5.91 -1.69
CA ASP A 50 11.90 6.92 -2.69
C ASP A 50 10.60 7.69 -2.39
N GLU A 51 10.73 8.93 -1.91
CA GLU A 51 9.61 9.81 -1.55
C GLU A 51 8.67 10.14 -2.72
N ARG A 52 9.05 9.90 -3.99
CA ARG A 52 8.14 10.04 -5.13
C ARG A 52 6.89 9.15 -4.96
N MET A 53 7.02 8.04 -4.23
CA MET A 53 5.92 7.13 -3.89
C MET A 53 4.80 7.79 -3.05
N LEU A 54 5.10 8.86 -2.30
CA LEU A 54 4.14 9.49 -1.38
C LEU A 54 2.90 10.01 -2.12
N SER A 55 3.11 10.61 -3.31
CA SER A 55 2.01 11.10 -4.13
C SER A 55 1.07 9.97 -4.59
N THR A 56 1.63 8.82 -4.95
CA THR A 56 0.88 7.61 -5.30
C THR A 56 0.10 7.08 -4.10
N GLY A 57 0.72 6.98 -2.93
CA GLY A 57 0.06 6.50 -1.71
C GLY A 57 -1.12 7.37 -1.27
N VAL A 58 -0.94 8.70 -1.29
CA VAL A 58 -2.01 9.65 -0.96
C VAL A 58 -3.15 9.58 -1.98
N ALA A 59 -2.83 9.58 -3.28
CA ALA A 59 -3.84 9.48 -4.32
C ALA A 59 -4.65 8.19 -4.21
N LEU A 60 -3.98 7.05 -3.96
CA LEU A 60 -4.62 5.75 -3.78
C LEU A 60 -5.62 5.77 -2.62
N LEU A 61 -5.21 6.22 -1.44
CA LEU A 61 -6.08 6.25 -0.26
C LEU A 61 -7.25 7.24 -0.43
N ALA A 62 -6.97 8.45 -0.92
CA ALA A 62 -7.99 9.48 -1.09
C ALA A 62 -9.03 9.09 -2.15
N ALA A 63 -8.58 8.60 -3.32
CA ALA A 63 -9.49 8.15 -4.37
C ALA A 63 -10.32 6.95 -3.90
N THR A 64 -9.72 5.98 -3.20
CA THR A 64 -10.43 4.82 -2.66
C THR A 64 -11.55 5.24 -1.70
N ALA A 65 -11.27 6.16 -0.78
CA ALA A 65 -12.27 6.63 0.17
C ALA A 65 -13.43 7.35 -0.52
N VAL A 66 -13.13 8.25 -1.47
CA VAL A 66 -14.15 8.98 -2.24
C VAL A 66 -15.01 8.02 -3.06
N GLU A 67 -14.38 7.12 -3.81
CA GLU A 67 -15.08 6.18 -4.68
C GLU A 67 -15.93 5.19 -3.86
N TYR A 68 -15.41 4.69 -2.74
CA TYR A 68 -16.17 3.81 -1.85
C TYR A 68 -17.45 4.48 -1.34
N LEU A 69 -17.34 5.71 -0.84
CA LEU A 69 -18.51 6.46 -0.33
C LEU A 69 -19.50 6.85 -1.43
N GLN A 70 -19.02 7.16 -2.63
CA GLN A 70 -19.89 7.46 -3.78
C GLN A 70 -20.66 6.22 -4.25
N ARG A 71 -20.01 5.05 -4.27
CA ARG A 71 -20.66 3.78 -4.61
C ARG A 71 -21.73 3.41 -3.58
N GLU A 72 -21.43 3.54 -2.29
CA GLU A 72 -22.41 3.33 -1.21
C GLU A 72 -23.63 4.26 -1.35
N ALA A 73 -23.39 5.56 -1.63
CA ALA A 73 -24.48 6.52 -1.83
C ALA A 73 -25.35 6.24 -3.07
N THR A 74 -24.83 5.53 -4.06
CA THR A 74 -25.55 5.17 -5.30
C THR A 74 -26.24 3.80 -5.19
N ALA A 75 -25.82 2.95 -4.25
CA ALA A 75 -26.39 1.64 -4.00
C ALA A 75 -27.60 1.68 -3.03
N GLN A 76 -27.85 2.82 -2.39
CA GLN A 76 -29.05 3.13 -1.59
C GLN A 76 -30.12 3.80 -2.46
#